data_AF-A0A7K2X1B6-F1
#
_entry.id   AF-A0A7K2X1B6-F1
#
_cell.length_a   1.000
_cell.length_b   1.000
_cell.length_c   1.000
_cell.angle_alpha   90.00
_cell.angle_beta   90.00
_cell.angle_gamma   90.00
#
_symmetry.space_group_name_H-M   'P 1'
#
loop_
_entity.id
_entity.type
_entity.pdbx_description
1 polymer ?
#
loop_
_entity_poly.entity_id
_entity_poly.type
_entity_poly.pdbx_seq_one_letter_code
_entity_poly.pdbx_strand_id
1 'polypeptide(L)'
;MARNTTSINVRVLPGSEIKKISDQLREIDRTLPAKFRKDLKAAAKPLVVQAKAAAKEIPITRPDRRRLRKKIATGIALQVSTGKRARIRVVTRMPDSKTAIIPRGLGSPAGFRHPVFGDANQWVVQHAANPANNWFMNSMQNGHADAEARIKETLREARRDIVRAGRRH
;
A
#
# COMPACT_ATOMS: atom_id res chain seq x y z
N MET A 1 2.54 -0.48 -68.49
CA MET A 1 2.38 0.88 -67.92
C MET A 1 2.39 0.79 -66.39
N ALA A 2 3.50 1.12 -65.75
CA ALA A 2 3.64 1.09 -64.29
C ALA A 2 3.35 2.49 -63.71
N ARG A 3 2.43 2.58 -62.75
CA ARG A 3 2.11 3.84 -62.05
C ARG A 3 3.17 4.08 -60.98
N ASN A 4 3.99 5.12 -61.15
CA ASN A 4 4.86 5.63 -60.09
C ASN A 4 3.98 6.31 -59.03
N THR A 5 3.81 5.68 -57.88
CA THR A 5 3.23 6.31 -56.69
C THR A 5 4.33 7.10 -55.99
N THR A 6 4.38 8.41 -56.28
CA THR A 6 5.25 9.35 -55.57
C THR A 6 4.74 9.52 -54.14
N SER A 7 5.43 8.92 -53.16
CA SER A 7 5.13 9.11 -51.74
C SER A 7 5.63 10.48 -51.28
N ILE A 8 4.68 11.38 -50.96
CA ILE A 8 4.99 12.70 -50.40
C ILE A 8 5.34 12.50 -48.92
N ASN A 9 6.61 12.62 -48.57
CA ASN A 9 7.07 12.66 -47.18
C ASN A 9 6.94 14.09 -46.63
N VAL A 10 5.88 14.37 -45.88
CA VAL A 10 5.72 15.64 -45.16
C VAL A 10 6.52 15.57 -43.85
N ARG A 11 7.66 16.26 -43.81
CA ARG A 11 8.48 16.43 -42.59
C ARG A 11 8.01 17.67 -41.85
N VAL A 12 7.10 17.51 -40.89
CA VAL A 12 6.73 18.60 -39.98
C VAL A 12 7.91 18.80 -39.04
N LEU A 13 8.68 19.88 -39.22
CA LEU A 13 9.72 20.28 -38.29
C LEU A 13 9.03 20.87 -37.05
N PRO A 14 9.09 20.20 -35.88
CA PRO A 14 8.48 20.76 -34.70
C PRO A 14 9.21 22.04 -34.32
N GLY A 15 8.50 23.16 -34.29
CA GLY A 15 9.04 24.44 -33.81
C GLY A 15 9.58 24.30 -32.39
N SER A 16 10.43 25.24 -31.96
CA SER A 16 11.03 25.24 -30.62
C SER A 16 9.99 25.18 -29.49
N GLU A 17 8.77 25.65 -29.75
CA GLU A 17 7.60 25.53 -28.87
C GLU A 17 7.18 24.08 -28.62
N ILE A 18 7.10 23.25 -29.66
CA ILE A 18 6.74 21.83 -29.52
C ILE A 18 7.77 21.10 -28.68
N LYS A 19 9.07 21.43 -28.85
CA LYS A 19 10.13 20.87 -28.00
C LYS A 19 9.95 21.27 -26.54
N LYS A 20 9.70 22.56 -26.24
CA LYS A 20 9.45 23.05 -24.87
C LYS A 20 8.24 22.35 -24.23
N ILE A 21 7.14 22.20 -24.97
CA ILE A 21 5.94 21.48 -24.50
C ILE A 21 6.27 20.02 -24.23
N SER A 22 6.98 19.35 -25.14
CA SER A 22 7.39 17.95 -24.97
C SER A 22 8.28 17.75 -23.74
N ASP A 23 9.25 18.64 -23.52
CA ASP A 23 10.15 18.60 -22.37
C ASP A 23 9.38 18.84 -21.06
N GLN A 24 8.42 19.75 -21.04
CA GLN A 24 7.56 19.99 -19.88
C GLN A 24 6.67 18.78 -19.56
N LEU A 25 6.02 18.18 -20.57
CA LEU A 25 5.23 16.97 -20.40
C LEU A 25 6.09 15.82 -19.85
N ARG A 26 7.30 15.64 -20.37
CA ARG A 26 8.25 14.63 -19.87
C ARG A 26 8.64 14.85 -18.41
N GLU A 27 8.84 16.09 -17.98
CA GLU A 27 9.17 16.38 -16.59
C GLU A 27 8.00 16.06 -15.64
N ILE A 28 6.78 16.34 -16.07
CA ILE A 28 5.57 15.99 -15.31
C ILE A 28 5.42 14.47 -15.21
N ASP A 29 5.56 13.76 -16.32
CA ASP A 29 5.52 12.29 -16.33
C ASP A 29 6.61 11.66 -15.45
N ARG A 30 7.76 12.32 -15.32
CA ARG A 30 8.86 11.88 -14.45
C ARG A 30 8.55 12.08 -12.97
N THR A 31 7.96 13.21 -12.61
CA THR A 31 7.83 13.63 -11.20
C THR A 31 6.50 13.23 -10.57
N LEU A 32 5.41 13.27 -11.34
CA LEU A 32 4.05 13.04 -10.86
C LEU A 32 3.87 11.64 -10.23
N PRO A 33 4.38 10.53 -10.80
CA PRO A 33 4.20 9.21 -10.21
C PRO A 33 4.87 9.06 -8.84
N ALA A 34 6.04 9.67 -8.67
CA ALA A 34 6.79 9.62 -7.41
C ALA A 34 6.10 10.45 -6.32
N LYS A 35 5.67 11.67 -6.67
CA LYS A 35 4.88 12.54 -5.80
C LYS A 35 3.58 11.86 -5.38
N PHE A 36 2.79 11.40 -6.36
CA PHE A 36 1.53 10.70 -6.11
C PHE A 36 1.70 9.48 -5.20
N ARG A 37 2.73 8.65 -5.42
CA ARG A 37 3.02 7.52 -4.54
C ARG A 37 3.36 7.96 -3.11
N LYS A 38 4.10 9.05 -2.94
CA LYS A 38 4.45 9.61 -1.63
C LYS A 38 3.18 10.10 -0.91
N ASP A 39 2.30 10.79 -1.62
CA ASP A 39 1.08 11.36 -1.05
C ASP A 39 0.09 10.26 -0.66
N LEU A 40 -0.09 9.23 -1.50
CA LEU A 40 -0.88 8.05 -1.14
C LEU A 40 -0.33 7.33 0.09
N LYS A 41 1.01 7.23 0.21
CA LYS A 41 1.64 6.66 1.42
C LYS A 41 1.34 7.50 2.65
N ALA A 42 1.39 8.82 2.54
CA ALA A 42 1.07 9.73 3.63
C ALA A 42 -0.40 9.63 4.04
N ALA A 43 -1.31 9.60 3.07
CA ALA A 43 -2.75 9.47 3.27
C ALA A 43 -3.13 8.18 4.02
N ALA A 44 -2.51 7.04 3.66
CA ALA A 44 -2.78 5.74 4.27
C ALA A 44 -1.92 5.42 5.51
N LYS A 45 -0.97 6.30 5.88
CA LYS A 45 -0.12 6.11 7.08
C LYS A 45 -0.91 5.95 8.38
N PRO A 46 -2.02 6.67 8.63
CA PRO A 46 -2.81 6.50 9.85
C PRO A 46 -3.32 5.07 10.07
N LEU A 47 -3.72 4.37 9.00
CA LEU A 47 -4.17 2.97 9.08
C LEU A 47 -3.08 2.06 9.66
N VAL A 48 -1.83 2.27 9.26
CA VAL A 48 -0.69 1.51 9.78
C VAL A 48 -0.48 1.81 11.27
N VAL A 49 -0.63 3.08 11.67
CA VAL A 49 -0.48 3.48 13.08
C VAL A 49 -1.56 2.82 13.94
N GLN A 50 -2.81 2.88 13.51
CA GLN A 50 -3.94 2.25 14.21
C GLN A 50 -3.77 0.72 14.30
N ALA A 51 -3.40 0.07 13.20
CA ALA A 51 -3.15 -1.38 13.21
C ALA A 51 -1.98 -1.76 14.14
N LYS A 52 -0.94 -0.93 14.21
CA LYS A 52 0.18 -1.12 15.15
C LYS A 52 -0.23 -0.93 16.61
N ALA A 53 -1.14 0.01 16.90
CA ALA A 53 -1.69 0.20 18.23
C ALA A 53 -2.54 -1.00 18.64
N ALA A 54 -3.51 -1.38 17.79
CA ALA A 54 -4.37 -2.54 18.01
C ALA A 54 -3.58 -3.84 18.22
N ALA A 55 -2.50 -4.07 17.45
CA ALA A 55 -1.63 -5.23 17.63
C ALA A 55 -0.97 -5.29 19.01
N LYS A 56 -0.67 -4.14 19.63
CA LYS A 56 -0.05 -4.07 20.96
C LYS A 56 -1.07 -4.30 22.07
N GLU A 57 -2.29 -3.83 21.87
CA GLU A 57 -3.41 -3.83 22.83
C GLU A 57 -4.14 -5.17 22.97
N ILE A 58 -3.81 -6.18 22.17
CA ILE A 58 -4.37 -7.53 22.32
C ILE A 58 -4.33 -7.95 23.83
N PRO A 59 -5.25 -8.72 24.40
CA PRO A 59 -5.15 -9.11 25.83
C PRO A 59 -4.05 -10.17 26.07
N ILE A 60 -3.19 -10.01 27.09
CA ILE A 60 -2.12 -10.99 27.42
C ILE A 60 -2.50 -11.77 28.67
N THR A 61 -2.47 -13.11 28.61
CA THR A 61 -2.62 -13.98 29.78
C THR A 61 -1.30 -14.18 30.57
N ARG A 62 -0.12 -14.02 29.93
CA ARG A 62 1.21 -14.14 30.57
C ARG A 62 2.23 -13.05 30.14
N PRO A 63 2.89 -12.35 31.08
CA PRO A 63 3.67 -11.13 30.81
C PRO A 63 4.81 -11.25 29.77
N ASP A 64 5.45 -12.42 29.64
CA ASP A 64 6.56 -12.66 28.70
C ASP A 64 6.17 -12.57 27.21
N ARG A 65 4.87 -12.58 26.90
CA ARG A 65 4.37 -12.54 25.51
C ARG A 65 4.32 -11.13 24.88
N ARG A 66 4.81 -10.08 25.57
CA ARG A 66 4.97 -8.72 25.00
C ARG A 66 5.86 -8.70 23.75
N ARG A 67 6.84 -9.61 23.66
CA ARG A 67 7.79 -9.69 22.52
C ARG A 67 7.10 -10.01 21.19
N LEU A 68 6.09 -10.88 21.19
CA LEU A 68 5.42 -11.30 19.96
C LEU A 68 4.62 -10.15 19.31
N ARG A 69 3.92 -9.36 20.10
CA ARG A 69 3.14 -8.22 19.58
C ARG A 69 3.99 -7.11 19.08
N LYS A 70 5.10 -6.83 19.76
CA LYS A 70 6.10 -5.89 19.27
C LYS A 70 6.61 -6.35 17.90
N LYS A 71 6.89 -7.64 17.72
CA LYS A 71 7.25 -8.21 16.40
C LYS A 71 6.15 -8.04 15.36
N ILE A 72 4.90 -8.36 15.69
CA ILE A 72 3.75 -8.19 14.78
C ILE A 72 3.60 -6.73 14.38
N ALA A 73 3.59 -5.81 15.35
CA ALA A 73 3.47 -4.37 15.12
C ALA A 73 4.62 -3.83 14.26
N THR A 74 5.86 -4.27 14.49
CA THR A 74 6.99 -3.92 13.61
C THR A 74 6.78 -4.43 12.19
N GLY A 75 6.16 -5.60 12.05
CA GLY A 75 5.83 -6.23 10.77
C GLY A 75 4.72 -5.57 9.95
N ILE A 76 3.89 -4.72 10.55
CA ILE A 76 2.80 -4.04 9.83
C ILE A 76 3.41 -2.94 8.94
N ALA A 77 3.16 -3.06 7.64
CA ALA A 77 3.68 -2.15 6.62
C ALA A 77 2.60 -1.79 5.59
N LEU A 78 2.76 -0.61 4.99
CA LEU A 78 1.95 -0.16 3.86
C LEU A 78 2.61 -0.57 2.54
N GLN A 79 1.84 -1.17 1.64
CA GLN A 79 2.24 -1.49 0.29
C GLN A 79 1.42 -0.63 -0.70
N VAL A 80 2.12 0.23 -1.46
CA VAL A 80 1.53 1.10 -2.48
C VAL A 80 2.11 0.79 -3.85
N SER A 81 1.24 0.40 -4.78
CA SER A 81 1.54 0.21 -6.20
C SER A 81 0.76 1.24 -7.01
N THR A 82 1.44 1.91 -7.94
CA THR A 82 0.87 2.92 -8.85
C THR A 82 1.09 2.58 -10.33
N GLY A 83 1.57 1.36 -10.62
CA GLY A 83 1.72 0.86 -12.00
C GLY A 83 0.40 0.32 -12.58
N LYS A 84 0.49 -0.56 -13.59
CA LYS A 84 -0.68 -1.14 -14.30
C LYS A 84 -1.78 -1.71 -13.39
N ARG A 85 -1.40 -2.24 -12.22
CA ARG A 85 -2.31 -2.67 -11.16
C ARG A 85 -2.10 -1.78 -9.94
N ALA A 86 -2.73 -0.62 -9.94
CA ALA A 86 -2.71 0.31 -8.81
C ALA A 86 -3.42 -0.33 -7.61
N ARG A 87 -2.78 -0.31 -6.44
CA ARG A 87 -3.33 -0.89 -5.21
C ARG A 87 -2.65 -0.32 -3.98
N ILE A 88 -3.44 -0.15 -2.91
CA ILE A 88 -2.97 0.20 -1.57
C ILE A 88 -3.39 -0.95 -0.66
N ARG A 89 -2.43 -1.49 0.11
CA ARG A 89 -2.69 -2.59 1.04
C ARG A 89 -1.90 -2.37 2.32
N VAL A 90 -2.52 -2.59 3.46
CA VAL A 90 -1.79 -2.82 4.71
C VAL A 90 -1.49 -4.30 4.80
N VAL A 91 -0.22 -4.65 5.01
CA VAL A 91 0.25 -6.03 5.06
C VAL A 91 0.99 -6.27 6.37
N THR A 92 0.90 -7.49 6.88
CA THR A 92 1.65 -7.93 8.05
C THR A 92 2.77 -8.85 7.60
N ARG A 93 4.02 -8.42 7.77
CA ARG A 93 5.22 -9.19 7.42
C ARG A 93 5.86 -9.70 8.70
N MET A 94 6.18 -10.99 8.72
CA MET A 94 6.91 -11.57 9.83
C MET A 94 8.35 -11.89 9.40
N PRO A 95 9.33 -11.88 10.32
CA PRO A 95 10.74 -12.13 9.97
C PRO A 95 10.99 -13.55 9.43
N ASP A 96 10.18 -14.51 9.88
CA ASP A 96 10.28 -15.91 9.48
C ASP A 96 8.98 -16.34 8.78
N SER A 97 9.10 -17.04 7.65
CA SER A 97 7.97 -17.58 6.88
C SER A 97 7.10 -18.51 7.71
N LYS A 98 7.69 -19.27 8.65
CA LYS A 98 6.95 -20.13 9.59
C LYS A 98 6.06 -19.35 10.55
N THR A 99 6.39 -18.08 10.79
CA THR A 99 5.63 -17.17 11.67
C THR A 99 4.67 -16.26 10.91
N ALA A 100 4.64 -16.30 9.57
CA ALA A 100 3.81 -15.43 8.74
C ALA A 100 2.30 -15.64 8.93
N ILE A 101 1.88 -16.82 9.40
CA ILE A 101 0.48 -17.14 9.69
C ILE A 101 -0.03 -16.47 10.97
N ILE A 102 0.88 -16.13 11.91
CA ILE A 102 0.54 -15.68 13.27
C ILE A 102 -0.39 -14.45 13.28
N PRO A 103 -0.15 -13.38 12.50
CA PRO A 103 -1.02 -12.21 12.54
C PRO A 103 -2.47 -12.52 12.12
N ARG A 104 -2.66 -13.41 11.14
CA ARG A 104 -4.00 -13.85 10.70
C ARG A 104 -4.65 -14.76 11.74
N GLY A 105 -3.86 -15.66 12.31
CA GLY A 105 -4.30 -16.57 13.35
C GLY A 105 -4.85 -15.90 14.61
N LEU A 106 -4.22 -14.80 15.03
CA LEU A 106 -4.64 -14.05 16.22
C LEU A 106 -5.97 -13.32 16.07
N GLY A 107 -6.48 -13.15 14.85
CA GLY A 107 -7.80 -12.55 14.58
C GLY A 107 -8.87 -13.58 14.18
N SER A 108 -8.53 -14.87 14.15
CA SER A 108 -9.45 -15.94 13.73
C SER A 108 -10.03 -16.67 14.96
N PRO A 109 -11.34 -16.97 14.99
CA PRO A 109 -11.93 -17.86 15.99
C PRO A 109 -11.27 -19.24 16.01
N ALA A 110 -10.88 -19.74 14.83
CA ALA A 110 -10.18 -21.02 14.69
C ALA A 110 -8.77 -21.00 15.29
N GLY A 111 -8.24 -19.82 15.64
CA GLY A 111 -6.87 -19.63 16.10
C GLY A 111 -5.85 -19.91 15.02
N PHE A 112 -4.64 -20.24 15.43
CA PHE A 112 -3.62 -20.81 14.55
C PHE A 112 -2.80 -21.86 15.26
N ARG A 113 -2.42 -22.89 14.49
CA ARG A 113 -1.49 -23.92 14.94
C ARG A 113 -0.06 -23.44 14.70
N HIS A 114 0.79 -23.58 15.71
CA HIS A 114 2.22 -23.28 15.60
C HIS A 114 3.06 -24.22 16.47
N PRO A 115 4.33 -24.46 16.13
CA PRO A 115 5.23 -25.19 17.02
C PRO A 115 5.44 -24.39 18.31
N VAL A 116 5.68 -25.08 19.41
CA VAL A 116 6.12 -24.44 20.66
C VAL A 116 7.46 -23.74 20.38
N PHE A 117 7.65 -22.52 20.93
CA PHE A 117 8.90 -21.80 20.71
C PHE A 117 10.07 -22.61 21.29
N GLY A 118 10.98 -23.05 20.41
CA GLY A 118 12.13 -23.87 20.78
C GLY A 118 11.95 -25.37 20.58
N ASP A 119 10.74 -25.85 20.25
CA ASP A 119 10.48 -27.26 19.97
C ASP A 119 9.55 -27.41 18.75
N ALA A 120 10.11 -27.91 17.64
CA ALA A 120 9.38 -28.10 16.38
C ALA A 120 8.49 -29.37 16.37
N ASN A 121 8.69 -30.28 17.33
CA ASN A 121 7.94 -31.54 17.42
C ASN A 121 6.62 -31.37 18.18
N GLN A 122 6.54 -30.37 19.06
CA GLN A 122 5.33 -30.06 19.80
C GLN A 122 4.55 -28.92 19.14
N TRP A 123 3.30 -29.19 18.77
CA TRP A 123 2.41 -28.21 18.15
C TRP A 123 1.28 -27.82 19.08
N VAL A 124 1.00 -26.52 19.16
CA VAL A 124 -0.11 -25.98 19.95
C VAL A 124 -1.03 -25.17 19.04
N VAL A 125 -2.33 -25.17 19.36
CA VAL A 125 -3.29 -24.25 18.75
C VAL A 125 -3.48 -23.08 19.70
N GLN A 126 -3.12 -21.88 19.25
CA GLN A 126 -3.38 -20.67 19.98
C GLN A 126 -4.64 -20.00 19.42
N HIS A 127 -5.71 -20.03 20.20
CA HIS A 127 -6.94 -19.30 19.91
C HIS A 127 -6.78 -17.81 20.26
N ALA A 128 -7.49 -16.96 19.54
CA ALA A 128 -7.65 -15.56 19.94
C ALA A 128 -8.34 -15.52 21.31
N ALA A 129 -7.82 -14.72 22.24
CA ALA A 129 -8.44 -14.56 23.56
C ALA A 129 -9.87 -14.00 23.48
N ASN A 130 -10.19 -13.31 22.38
CA ASN A 130 -11.55 -12.90 22.03
C ASN A 130 -11.75 -13.06 20.51
N PRO A 131 -12.44 -14.12 20.04
CA PRO A 131 -12.75 -14.36 18.63
C PRO A 131 -13.52 -13.22 17.94
N ALA A 132 -14.33 -12.46 18.69
CA ALA A 132 -15.07 -11.31 18.18
C ALA A 132 -14.16 -10.08 17.99
N ASN A 133 -12.97 -10.08 18.58
CA ASN A 133 -12.01 -8.98 18.50
C ASN A 133 -10.95 -9.26 17.44
N ASN A 134 -11.36 -9.22 16.17
CA ASN A 134 -10.44 -9.25 15.03
C ASN A 134 -9.69 -7.91 14.95
N TRP A 135 -8.70 -7.74 15.83
CA TRP A 135 -7.93 -6.51 16.03
C TRP A 135 -7.46 -5.87 14.72
N PHE A 136 -7.08 -6.68 13.73
CA PHE A 136 -6.60 -6.20 12.44
C PHE A 136 -7.74 -5.67 11.58
N MET A 137 -8.80 -6.46 11.37
CA MET A 137 -9.94 -6.03 10.55
C MET A 137 -10.68 -4.84 11.18
N ASN A 138 -10.85 -4.85 12.51
CA ASN A 138 -11.47 -3.74 13.25
C ASN A 138 -10.65 -2.45 13.09
N SER A 139 -9.32 -2.52 13.17
CA SER A 139 -8.47 -1.35 12.95
C SER A 139 -8.55 -0.82 11.51
N MET A 140 -8.73 -1.70 10.52
CA MET A 140 -8.93 -1.29 9.13
C MET A 140 -10.30 -0.65 8.94
N GLN A 141 -11.36 -1.21 9.51
CA GLN A 141 -12.72 -0.66 9.42
C GLN A 141 -12.80 0.72 10.08
N ASN A 142 -12.27 0.86 11.30
CA ASN A 142 -12.31 2.12 12.04
C ASN A 142 -11.58 3.26 11.34
N GLY A 143 -10.44 2.97 10.70
CA GLY A 143 -9.68 3.98 9.97
C GLY A 143 -10.06 4.13 8.50
N HIS A 144 -10.98 3.31 7.98
CA HIS A 144 -11.26 3.22 6.54
C HIS A 144 -11.76 4.55 5.98
N ALA A 145 -12.78 5.14 6.60
CA ALA A 145 -13.42 6.35 6.10
C ALA A 145 -12.43 7.53 6.00
N ASP A 146 -11.59 7.72 7.02
CA ASP A 146 -10.58 8.79 7.04
C ASP A 146 -9.50 8.56 5.98
N ALA A 147 -9.01 7.32 5.86
CA ALA A 147 -8.01 6.98 4.86
C ALA A 147 -8.56 7.14 3.44
N GLU A 148 -9.80 6.70 3.21
CA GLU A 148 -10.50 6.85 1.95
C GLU A 148 -10.67 8.33 1.58
N ALA A 149 -11.11 9.17 2.52
CA ALA A 149 -11.24 10.60 2.29
C ALA A 149 -9.92 11.26 1.88
N ARG A 150 -8.81 10.93 2.58
CA ARG A 150 -7.47 11.44 2.26
C ARG A 150 -6.95 10.95 0.91
N ILE A 151 -7.19 9.67 0.58
CA ILE A 151 -6.84 9.11 -0.73
C ILE A 151 -7.63 9.82 -1.83
N LYS A 152 -8.94 10.00 -1.65
CA LYS A 152 -9.80 10.74 -2.60
C LYS A 152 -9.28 12.16 -2.82
N GLU A 153 -8.83 12.84 -1.77
CA GLU A 153 -8.25 14.18 -1.91
C GLU A 153 -6.93 14.16 -2.68
N THR A 154 -6.05 13.20 -2.38
CA THR A 154 -4.79 12.98 -3.13
C THR A 154 -5.05 12.75 -4.62
N LEU A 155 -6.11 11.99 -4.97
CA LEU A 155 -6.52 11.80 -6.36
C LEU A 155 -6.98 13.10 -7.02
N ARG A 156 -7.74 13.94 -6.29
CA ARG A 156 -8.19 15.25 -6.79
C ARG A 156 -7.03 16.20 -7.00
N GLU A 157 -6.05 16.21 -6.11
CA GLU A 157 -4.81 17.00 -6.25
C GLU A 157 -4.00 16.55 -7.47
N ALA A 158 -3.77 15.25 -7.62
CA ALA A 158 -3.09 14.71 -8.80
C ALA A 158 -3.82 15.08 -10.11
N ARG A 159 -5.17 15.01 -10.12
CA ARG A 159 -5.98 15.47 -11.25
C ARG A 159 -5.76 16.96 -11.53
N ARG A 160 -5.75 17.81 -10.50
CA ARG A 160 -5.50 19.25 -10.63
C ARG A 160 -4.11 19.54 -11.19
N ASP A 161 -3.10 18.79 -10.77
CA ASP A 161 -1.73 18.92 -11.29
C ASP A 161 -1.66 18.57 -12.78
N ILE A 162 -2.33 17.49 -13.21
CA ILE A 162 -2.43 17.11 -14.64
C ILE A 162 -3.16 18.17 -15.45
N VAL A 163 -4.30 18.69 -14.96
CA VAL A 163 -5.05 19.74 -15.67
C VAL A 163 -4.26 21.04 -15.76
N ARG A 164 -3.57 21.43 -14.69
CA ARG A 164 -2.73 22.63 -14.66
C ARG A 164 -1.56 22.53 -15.64
N ALA A 165 -0.95 21.35 -15.73
CA ALA A 165 0.05 21.06 -16.74
C ALA A 165 -0.51 21.23 -18.16
N GLY A 166 -1.71 20.72 -18.44
CA GLY A 166 -2.33 20.84 -19.75
C GLY A 166 -2.82 22.25 -20.12
N ARG A 167 -3.14 23.12 -19.15
CA ARG A 167 -3.67 24.49 -19.37
C ARG A 167 -2.61 25.60 -19.48
N ARG A 168 -1.32 25.30 -19.29
CA ARG A 168 -0.22 26.29 -19.44
C ARG A 168 0.21 26.46 -20.91
N HIS A 169 -0.67 26.08 -21.83
CA HIS A 169 -0.55 26.10 -23.28
C HIS A 169 -1.86 26.64 -23.84
#